data_AF-A0A7J4J2D2-F1
#
_entry.id   AF-A0A7J4J2D2-F1
#
_cell.length_a   1.000
_cell.length_b   1.000
_cell.length_c   1.000
_cell.angle_alpha   90.00
_cell.angle_beta   90.00
_cell.angle_gamma   90.00
#
_symmetry.space_group_name_H-M   'P 1'
#
loop_
_entity.id
_entity.type
_entity.pdbx_description
1 polymer ?
#
loop_
_entity_poly.entity_id
_entity_poly.type
_entity_poly.pdbx_seq_one_letter_code
_entity_poly.pdbx_strand_id
1 'polypeptide(L)'
;MAAMIAYLYNTKGLKDFFILTPGETIYTKTIDNFTQSSKKYVLDGLTDFPMFNLITGENYTYANFGNQLFDAVNIYVFNIQKIFNERTDVEFKFHRYQETLGSSFAELLQQKDLVILMDESHRYRGVKSIRAINHLKPELGLEFTATPISDNVVYSYTLGDAINDSKKALESRHNGNGAKGGYIKIPYVIARSDDYTYKGDLELVKLEDGIRRHREKKALIEEYCKNNKLPFVLPITLLTTKNIQHAKDVKALIESDSFFDGYYKDKTLLVTSESEVDSIHQLLRLEEPYPVNKNEIVIHVDKLKEGWDVKNV
;
A
#
# COMPACT_ATOMS: atom_id res chain seq x y z
N MET A 1 9.26 0.81 -7.25
CA MET A 1 8.97 -0.02 -8.44
C MET A 1 9.01 0.80 -9.73
N ALA A 2 8.14 1.79 -9.93
CA ALA A 2 8.07 2.61 -11.16
C ALA A 2 9.41 3.26 -11.56
N ALA A 3 10.18 3.78 -10.59
CA ALA A 3 11.52 4.30 -10.86
C ALA A 3 12.48 3.26 -11.47
N MET A 4 12.37 1.98 -11.10
CA MET A 4 13.19 0.90 -11.70
C MET A 4 12.76 0.61 -13.13
N ILE A 5 11.45 0.62 -13.41
CA ILE A 5 10.92 0.48 -14.77
C ILE A 5 11.46 1.60 -15.66
N ALA A 6 11.32 2.85 -15.22
CA ALA A 6 11.84 4.02 -15.94
C ALA A 6 13.35 3.94 -16.17
N TYR A 7 14.12 3.57 -15.13
CA TYR A 7 15.56 3.43 -15.22
C TYR A 7 15.99 2.35 -16.21
N LEU A 8 15.38 1.16 -16.14
CA LEU A 8 15.71 0.03 -17.02
C LEU A 8 15.32 0.31 -18.46
N TYR A 9 14.18 0.95 -18.70
CA TYR A 9 13.82 1.41 -20.03
C TYR A 9 14.86 2.41 -20.57
N ASN A 10 15.15 3.48 -19.83
CA ASN A 10 16.04 4.54 -20.29
C ASN A 10 17.51 4.10 -20.48
N THR A 11 17.99 3.17 -19.65
CA THR A 11 19.42 2.78 -19.66
C THR A 11 19.70 1.47 -20.38
N LYS A 12 18.71 0.58 -20.49
CA LYS A 12 18.86 -0.76 -21.08
C LYS A 12 17.93 -1.00 -22.28
N GLY A 13 16.94 -0.14 -22.52
CA GLY A 13 15.98 -0.31 -23.62
C GLY A 13 14.96 -1.41 -23.38
N LEU A 14 14.84 -1.93 -22.15
CA LEU A 14 13.88 -2.98 -21.79
C LEU A 14 12.45 -2.43 -21.85
N LYS A 15 11.54 -3.19 -22.47
CA LYS A 15 10.17 -2.74 -22.73
C LYS A 15 9.10 -3.55 -22.00
N ASP A 16 9.41 -4.76 -21.54
CA ASP A 16 8.40 -5.69 -21.01
C ASP A 16 8.60 -5.91 -19.51
N PHE A 17 7.70 -5.33 -18.70
CA PHE A 17 7.77 -5.32 -17.24
C PHE A 17 6.59 -6.05 -16.63
N PHE A 18 6.83 -7.12 -15.90
CA PHE A 18 5.81 -7.97 -15.29
C PHE A 18 5.78 -7.83 -13.77
N ILE A 19 4.76 -7.18 -13.25
CA ILE A 19 4.53 -6.94 -11.84
C ILE A 19 3.65 -8.04 -11.26
N LEU A 20 4.22 -8.78 -10.31
CA LEU A 20 3.52 -9.76 -9.49
C LEU A 20 3.10 -9.11 -8.16
N THR A 21 1.80 -9.21 -7.85
CA THR A 21 1.21 -8.66 -6.61
C THR A 21 0.54 -9.75 -5.77
N PRO A 22 0.57 -9.68 -4.43
CA PRO A 22 -0.13 -10.63 -3.56
C PRO A 22 -1.53 -10.11 -3.22
N GLY A 23 -2.54 -10.97 -3.31
CA GLY A 23 -3.91 -10.63 -2.91
C GLY A 23 -4.56 -9.57 -3.81
N GLU A 24 -5.87 -9.40 -3.64
CA GLU A 24 -6.66 -8.54 -4.53
C GLU A 24 -6.43 -7.05 -4.24
N THR A 25 -6.22 -6.67 -2.98
CA THR A 25 -6.07 -5.26 -2.59
C THR A 25 -4.81 -4.63 -3.19
N ILE A 26 -3.65 -5.30 -3.12
CA ILE A 26 -2.40 -4.79 -3.69
C ILE A 26 -2.47 -4.81 -5.22
N TYR A 27 -3.12 -5.84 -5.79
CA TYR A 27 -3.38 -5.94 -7.22
C TYR A 27 -4.13 -4.72 -7.76
N THR A 28 -5.30 -4.39 -7.21
CA THR A 28 -6.10 -3.23 -7.62
C THR A 28 -5.34 -1.92 -7.43
N LYS A 29 -4.64 -1.75 -6.29
CA LYS A 29 -3.81 -0.57 -6.04
C LYS A 29 -2.69 -0.41 -7.07
N THR A 30 -2.07 -1.50 -7.49
CA THR A 30 -1.00 -1.48 -8.47
C THR A 30 -1.53 -1.09 -9.85
N ILE A 31 -2.72 -1.57 -10.23
CA ILE A 31 -3.40 -1.12 -11.46
C ILE A 31 -3.66 0.39 -11.39
N ASP A 32 -4.20 0.90 -10.28
CA ASP A 32 -4.44 2.34 -10.08
C ASP A 32 -3.15 3.16 -10.19
N ASN A 33 -2.03 2.63 -9.67
CA ASN A 33 -0.73 3.29 -9.72
C ASN A 33 -0.22 3.45 -11.16
N PHE A 34 -0.55 2.55 -12.07
CA PHE A 34 -0.12 2.61 -13.48
C PHE A 34 -1.22 3.08 -14.44
N THR A 35 -2.37 3.53 -13.92
CA THR A 35 -3.46 4.09 -14.72
C THR A 35 -3.34 5.61 -14.78
N GLN A 36 -3.14 6.18 -15.96
CA GLN A 36 -2.85 7.63 -16.12
C GLN A 36 -3.96 8.56 -15.59
N SER A 37 -5.24 8.14 -15.64
CA SER A 37 -6.37 8.92 -15.11
C SER A 37 -6.52 8.83 -13.58
N SER A 38 -5.75 7.97 -12.92
CA SER A 38 -5.78 7.79 -11.48
C SER A 38 -5.02 8.92 -10.78
N LYS A 39 -5.56 9.41 -9.66
CA LYS A 39 -4.86 10.34 -8.76
C LYS A 39 -3.60 9.74 -8.13
N LYS A 40 -3.42 8.42 -8.21
CA LYS A 40 -2.28 7.69 -7.67
C LYS A 40 -1.25 7.33 -8.73
N TYR A 41 -1.38 7.86 -9.94
CA TYR A 41 -0.47 7.56 -11.04
C TYR A 41 0.99 7.87 -10.67
N VAL A 42 1.86 6.87 -10.74
CA VAL A 42 3.22 6.92 -10.15
C VAL A 42 4.30 7.44 -11.10
N LEU A 43 3.98 7.61 -12.38
CA LEU A 43 4.88 8.18 -13.40
C LEU A 43 4.51 9.64 -13.70
N ASP A 44 3.66 10.26 -12.87
CA ASP A 44 3.35 11.68 -13.00
C ASP A 44 4.62 12.53 -12.87
N GLY A 45 4.76 13.53 -13.75
CA GLY A 45 5.96 14.36 -13.87
C GLY A 45 7.14 13.75 -14.65
N LEU A 46 7.08 12.48 -15.06
CA LEU A 46 8.10 11.87 -15.93
C LEU A 46 7.69 11.98 -17.41
N THR A 47 7.88 13.17 -17.99
CA THR A 47 7.42 13.50 -19.35
C THR A 47 8.06 12.68 -20.47
N ASP A 48 9.28 12.20 -20.24
CA ASP A 48 10.08 11.54 -21.27
C ASP A 48 9.85 10.01 -21.31
N PHE A 49 9.05 9.47 -20.37
CA PHE A 49 8.68 8.06 -20.40
C PHE A 49 7.60 7.84 -21.46
N PRO A 50 7.76 6.86 -22.36
CA PRO A 50 6.82 6.64 -23.45
C PRO A 50 5.46 6.19 -22.93
N MET A 51 4.45 6.36 -23.77
CA MET A 51 3.17 5.68 -23.58
C MET A 51 3.39 4.17 -23.51
N PHE A 52 2.69 3.52 -22.59
CA PHE A 52 2.78 2.08 -22.38
C PHE A 52 1.40 1.43 -22.34
N ASN A 53 1.38 0.13 -22.64
CA ASN A 53 0.19 -0.69 -22.48
C ASN A 53 0.13 -1.22 -21.05
N LEU A 54 -1.02 -1.05 -20.39
CA LEU A 54 -1.29 -1.67 -19.09
C LEU A 54 -2.12 -2.95 -19.31
N ILE A 55 -1.48 -4.10 -19.13
CA ILE A 55 -2.09 -5.41 -19.31
C ILE A 55 -2.33 -6.04 -17.93
N THR A 56 -3.54 -6.54 -17.70
CA THR A 56 -3.98 -7.11 -16.43
C THR A 56 -4.61 -8.48 -16.63
N GLY A 57 -4.92 -9.17 -15.53
CA GLY A 57 -5.66 -10.43 -15.53
C GLY A 57 -7.05 -10.37 -16.19
N GLU A 58 -7.59 -9.17 -16.35
CA GLU A 58 -8.91 -8.93 -16.93
C GLU A 58 -8.87 -8.64 -18.43
N ASN A 59 -7.75 -8.13 -18.98
CA ASN A 59 -7.69 -7.66 -20.37
C ASN A 59 -6.64 -8.36 -21.26
N TYR A 60 -5.78 -9.24 -20.71
CA TYR A 60 -4.68 -9.86 -21.46
C TYR A 60 -5.10 -10.75 -22.64
N THR A 61 -6.38 -11.11 -22.72
CA THR A 61 -6.96 -11.93 -23.79
C THR A 61 -7.66 -11.11 -24.87
N TYR A 62 -7.87 -9.80 -24.64
CA TYR A 62 -8.57 -8.94 -25.61
C TYR A 62 -7.71 -8.76 -26.86
N ALA A 63 -8.33 -8.95 -28.03
CA ALA A 63 -7.67 -8.98 -29.33
C ALA A 63 -7.27 -7.56 -29.81
N ASN A 64 -6.15 -7.51 -30.56
CA ASN A 64 -5.45 -6.38 -31.23
C ASN A 64 -4.01 -6.08 -30.72
N PHE A 65 -3.53 -6.77 -29.69
CA PHE A 65 -2.26 -6.44 -29.06
C PHE A 65 -1.00 -7.02 -29.76
N GLY A 66 -1.12 -8.09 -30.55
CA GLY A 66 0.05 -8.81 -31.10
C GLY A 66 1.05 -7.94 -31.87
N ASN A 67 0.56 -7.00 -32.71
CA ASN A 67 1.42 -6.08 -33.47
C ASN A 67 1.75 -4.78 -32.71
N GLN A 68 1.01 -4.43 -31.65
CA GLN A 68 1.23 -3.20 -30.86
C GLN A 68 2.19 -3.41 -29.67
N LEU A 69 2.38 -4.65 -29.22
CA LEU A 69 3.23 -5.00 -28.07
C LEU A 69 4.73 -5.02 -28.39
N PHE A 70 5.17 -5.13 -29.65
CA PHE A 70 6.62 -5.24 -29.94
C PHE A 70 7.33 -3.88 -29.93
N ASP A 71 6.64 -2.81 -30.29
CA ASP A 71 7.25 -1.47 -30.34
C ASP A 71 6.96 -0.61 -29.12
N ALA A 72 5.91 -0.92 -28.35
CA ALA A 72 5.53 -0.21 -27.13
C ALA A 72 6.18 -0.78 -25.86
N VAL A 73 6.17 0.04 -24.80
CA VAL A 73 6.44 -0.44 -23.45
C VAL A 73 5.19 -1.14 -22.93
N ASN A 74 5.35 -2.28 -22.27
CA ASN A 74 4.27 -3.09 -21.73
C ASN A 74 4.48 -3.29 -20.23
N ILE A 75 3.46 -2.95 -19.45
CA ILE A 75 3.42 -3.20 -18.02
C ILE A 75 2.31 -4.21 -17.77
N TYR A 76 2.71 -5.42 -17.39
CA TYR A 76 1.82 -6.50 -17.00
C TYR A 76 1.63 -6.45 -15.49
N VAL A 77 0.39 -6.42 -15.00
CA VAL A 77 0.09 -6.48 -13.57
C VAL A 77 -0.78 -7.70 -13.32
N PHE A 78 -0.32 -8.62 -12.47
CA PHE A 78 -1.08 -9.84 -12.18
C PHE A 78 -0.97 -10.27 -10.72
N ASN A 79 -2.10 -10.74 -10.19
CA ASN A 79 -2.16 -11.36 -8.87
C ASN A 79 -1.69 -12.82 -8.94
N ILE A 80 -0.67 -13.16 -8.16
CA ILE A 80 -0.09 -14.51 -8.05
C ILE A 80 -1.16 -15.61 -7.87
N GLN A 81 -2.20 -15.35 -7.06
CA GLN A 81 -3.26 -16.31 -6.74
C GLN A 81 -4.19 -16.56 -7.93
N LYS A 82 -4.41 -15.54 -8.75
CA LYS A 82 -5.22 -15.65 -9.99
C LYS A 82 -4.45 -16.41 -11.08
N ILE A 83 -3.12 -16.33 -11.08
CA ILE A 83 -2.26 -17.02 -12.03
C ILE A 83 -2.03 -18.48 -11.61
N PHE A 84 -1.86 -18.73 -10.30
CA PHE A 84 -1.29 -19.97 -9.76
C PHE A 84 -2.20 -20.60 -8.70
N ASN A 85 -3.36 -21.09 -9.10
CA ASN A 85 -4.34 -21.67 -8.18
C ASN A 85 -3.97 -23.12 -7.82
N GLU A 86 -3.78 -23.43 -6.54
CA GLU A 86 -3.26 -24.73 -6.07
C GLU A 86 -4.24 -25.92 -6.19
N ARG A 87 -5.52 -25.66 -6.46
CA ARG A 87 -6.61 -26.64 -6.32
C ARG A 87 -6.84 -27.54 -7.52
N THR A 88 -6.19 -27.29 -8.65
CA THR A 88 -6.44 -28.03 -9.87
C THR A 88 -5.15 -28.21 -10.65
N ASP A 89 -4.79 -29.44 -10.99
CA ASP A 89 -3.80 -29.83 -12.01
C ASP A 89 -4.25 -29.41 -13.44
N VAL A 90 -4.77 -28.19 -13.57
CA VAL A 90 -5.33 -27.65 -14.80
C VAL A 90 -4.32 -26.67 -15.33
N GLU A 91 -3.78 -27.00 -16.51
CA GLU A 91 -3.02 -26.13 -17.41
C GLU A 91 -3.28 -24.66 -17.10
N PHE A 92 -2.24 -23.99 -16.60
CA PHE A 92 -2.29 -22.59 -16.24
C PHE A 92 -3.01 -21.83 -17.37
N LYS A 93 -3.97 -20.95 -17.06
CA LYS A 93 -4.67 -20.16 -18.09
C LYS A 93 -3.71 -19.45 -19.06
N PHE A 94 -2.50 -19.19 -18.58
CA PHE A 94 -1.36 -18.63 -19.30
C PHE A 94 -0.72 -19.57 -20.32
N HIS A 95 -0.75 -20.89 -20.09
CA HIS A 95 -0.26 -21.94 -20.98
C HIS A 95 -1.35 -22.44 -21.94
N ARG A 96 -2.61 -22.11 -21.67
CA ARG A 96 -3.68 -22.40 -22.62
C ARG A 96 -3.51 -21.52 -23.85
N TYR A 97 -3.53 -22.16 -25.02
CA TYR A 97 -3.54 -21.46 -26.30
C TYR A 97 -4.73 -20.49 -26.36
N GLN A 98 -4.45 -19.23 -26.70
CA GLN A 98 -5.44 -18.19 -26.90
C GLN A 98 -5.48 -17.89 -28.40
N GLU A 99 -6.62 -18.12 -29.04
CA GLU A 99 -6.79 -17.84 -30.48
C GLU A 99 -6.49 -16.37 -30.80
N THR A 100 -6.84 -15.45 -29.90
CA THR A 100 -6.58 -14.02 -30.02
C THR A 100 -5.10 -13.64 -29.96
N LEU A 101 -4.25 -14.50 -29.37
CA LEU A 101 -2.81 -14.30 -29.24
C LEU A 101 -2.00 -15.16 -30.22
N GLY A 102 -2.64 -16.13 -30.90
CA GLY A 102 -1.95 -17.09 -31.78
C GLY A 102 -0.96 -18.01 -31.06
N SER A 103 -0.94 -17.98 -29.73
CA SER A 103 -0.03 -18.73 -28.85
C SER A 103 -0.60 -18.72 -27.42
N SER A 104 0.07 -19.40 -26.49
CA SER A 104 -0.19 -19.17 -25.08
C SER A 104 0.46 -17.85 -24.61
N PHE A 105 -0.14 -17.18 -23.63
CA PHE A 105 0.41 -15.93 -23.12
C PHE A 105 1.79 -16.11 -22.48
N ALA A 106 2.08 -17.27 -21.88
CA ALA A 106 3.41 -17.59 -21.36
C ALA A 106 4.46 -17.72 -22.48
N GLU A 107 4.12 -18.37 -23.60
CA GLU A 107 5.03 -18.46 -24.76
C GLU A 107 5.32 -17.09 -25.35
N LEU A 108 4.34 -16.20 -25.41
CA LEU A 108 4.53 -14.81 -25.84
C LEU A 108 5.54 -14.09 -24.94
N LEU A 109 5.39 -14.20 -23.62
CA LEU A 109 6.28 -13.56 -22.65
C LEU A 109 7.71 -14.12 -22.70
N GLN A 110 7.87 -15.42 -22.96
CA GLN A 110 9.18 -16.07 -23.10
C GLN A 110 9.99 -15.58 -24.32
N GLN A 111 9.35 -14.90 -25.28
CA GLN A 111 10.00 -14.31 -26.45
C GLN A 111 10.44 -12.86 -26.23
N LYS A 112 10.21 -12.30 -25.03
CA LYS A 112 10.47 -10.90 -24.68
C LYS A 112 11.65 -10.79 -23.69
N ASP A 113 12.28 -9.62 -23.64
CA ASP A 113 13.28 -9.27 -22.63
C ASP A 113 12.59 -8.93 -21.30
N LEU A 114 12.01 -9.95 -20.67
CA LEU A 114 11.06 -9.81 -19.57
C LEU A 114 11.75 -9.47 -18.25
N VAL A 115 11.33 -8.37 -17.61
CA VAL A 115 11.69 -8.04 -16.23
C VAL A 115 10.54 -8.34 -15.29
N ILE A 116 10.73 -9.23 -14.33
CA ILE A 116 9.73 -9.53 -13.30
C ILE A 116 9.99 -8.69 -12.06
N LEU A 117 8.99 -7.94 -11.61
CA LEU A 117 9.00 -7.14 -10.39
C LEU A 117 8.04 -7.78 -9.38
N MET A 118 8.53 -8.13 -8.21
CA MET A 118 7.78 -8.86 -7.18
C MET A 118 7.58 -7.99 -5.95
N ASP A 119 6.35 -7.55 -5.71
CA ASP A 119 6.00 -6.80 -4.50
C ASP A 119 5.74 -7.73 -3.31
N GLU A 120 6.16 -7.39 -2.11
CA GLU A 120 6.09 -8.27 -0.93
C GLU A 120 6.67 -9.67 -1.21
N SER A 121 7.88 -9.74 -1.77
CA SER A 121 8.47 -10.96 -2.34
C SER A 121 8.55 -12.16 -1.37
N HIS A 122 8.55 -11.89 -0.06
CA HIS A 122 8.49 -12.90 0.99
C HIS A 122 7.26 -13.82 0.85
N ARG A 123 6.19 -13.38 0.16
CA ARG A 123 4.98 -14.17 -0.12
C ARG A 123 5.13 -15.16 -1.29
N TYR A 124 6.15 -15.03 -2.14
CA TYR A 124 6.28 -15.82 -3.39
C TYR A 124 7.29 -16.95 -3.32
N ARG A 125 7.87 -17.23 -2.15
CA ARG A 125 8.94 -18.26 -2.02
C ARG A 125 8.43 -19.70 -1.98
N GLY A 126 7.12 -19.92 -2.15
CA GLY A 126 6.60 -21.27 -2.35
C GLY A 126 7.23 -21.92 -3.59
N VAL A 127 7.62 -23.19 -3.50
CA VAL A 127 8.30 -23.94 -4.58
C VAL A 127 7.55 -23.83 -5.91
N LYS A 128 6.20 -23.88 -5.87
CA LYS A 128 5.35 -23.75 -7.06
C LYS A 128 5.43 -22.36 -7.70
N SER A 129 5.40 -21.30 -6.89
CA SER A 129 5.49 -19.91 -7.36
C SER A 129 6.82 -19.62 -8.04
N ILE A 130 7.94 -20.02 -7.41
CA ILE A 130 9.28 -19.86 -8.00
C ILE A 130 9.39 -20.64 -9.32
N ARG A 131 8.92 -21.89 -9.36
CA ARG A 131 8.95 -22.71 -10.58
C ARG A 131 8.16 -22.04 -11.72
N ALA A 132 7.01 -21.46 -11.42
CA ALA A 132 6.18 -20.81 -12.41
C ALA A 132 6.78 -19.49 -12.92
N ILE A 133 7.39 -18.70 -12.03
CA ILE A 133 8.15 -17.49 -12.38
C ILE A 133 9.32 -17.84 -13.31
N ASN A 134 10.12 -18.85 -12.93
CA ASN A 134 11.26 -19.31 -13.72
C ASN A 134 10.85 -19.89 -15.08
N HIS A 135 9.64 -20.44 -15.19
CA HIS A 135 9.11 -20.93 -16.45
C HIS A 135 8.89 -19.80 -17.47
N LEU A 136 8.66 -18.56 -17.04
CA LEU A 136 8.58 -17.41 -17.95
C LEU A 136 9.93 -17.01 -18.55
N LYS A 137 11.04 -17.58 -18.07
CA LYS A 137 12.42 -17.28 -18.49
C LYS A 137 12.73 -15.76 -18.46
N PRO A 138 12.53 -15.09 -17.32
CA PRO A 138 12.82 -13.67 -17.22
C PRO A 138 14.32 -13.37 -17.38
N GLU A 139 14.64 -12.24 -18.00
CA GLU A 139 16.00 -11.69 -18.06
C GLU A 139 16.44 -11.20 -16.68
N LEU A 140 15.51 -10.61 -15.92
CA LEU A 140 15.78 -10.05 -14.60
C LEU A 140 14.58 -10.23 -13.66
N GLY A 141 14.85 -10.66 -12.42
CA GLY A 141 13.88 -10.66 -11.32
C GLY A 141 14.26 -9.65 -10.24
N LEU A 142 13.40 -8.68 -9.97
CA LEU A 142 13.55 -7.69 -8.90
C LEU A 142 12.56 -7.98 -7.78
N GLU A 143 13.08 -8.25 -6.59
CA GLU A 143 12.29 -8.49 -5.38
C GLU A 143 12.24 -7.24 -4.49
N PHE A 144 11.04 -6.84 -4.06
CA PHE A 144 10.82 -5.76 -3.11
C PHE A 144 10.16 -6.34 -1.85
N THR A 145 10.76 -6.13 -0.68
CA THR A 145 10.20 -6.61 0.59
C THR A 145 10.76 -5.81 1.76
N ALA A 146 9.94 -5.58 2.78
CA ALA A 146 10.40 -5.04 4.07
C ALA A 146 11.08 -6.11 4.94
N THR A 147 10.87 -7.39 4.62
CA THR A 147 11.36 -8.56 5.38
C THR A 147 12.15 -9.49 4.47
N PRO A 148 13.42 -9.16 4.15
CA PRO A 148 14.26 -10.04 3.36
C PRO A 148 14.56 -11.32 4.15
N ILE A 149 14.46 -12.48 3.48
CA ILE A 149 14.82 -13.81 4.03
C ILE A 149 15.93 -14.44 3.16
N SER A 150 16.29 -13.79 2.05
CA SER A 150 17.31 -14.23 1.11
C SER A 150 18.62 -13.48 1.38
N ASP A 151 19.74 -14.13 1.14
CA ASP A 151 21.07 -13.52 1.23
C ASP A 151 21.40 -12.66 0.00
N ASN A 152 20.61 -12.75 -1.08
CA ASN A 152 20.78 -11.96 -2.30
C ASN A 152 20.15 -10.56 -2.19
N VAL A 153 20.55 -9.78 -1.19
CA VAL A 153 20.09 -8.39 -1.00
C VAL A 153 21.03 -7.45 -1.73
N VAL A 154 20.59 -6.93 -2.88
CA VAL A 154 21.39 -5.99 -3.70
C VAL A 154 21.42 -4.57 -3.14
N TYR A 155 20.40 -4.19 -2.37
CA TYR A 155 20.31 -2.89 -1.71
C TYR A 155 19.37 -2.99 -0.50
N SER A 156 19.75 -2.36 0.61
CA SER A 156 18.92 -2.25 1.81
C SER A 156 18.78 -0.78 2.18
N TYR A 157 17.55 -0.37 2.43
CA TYR A 157 17.23 0.95 2.97
C TYR A 157 16.25 0.75 4.11
N THR A 158 16.77 0.84 5.32
CA THR A 158 16.02 0.48 6.52
C THR A 158 15.10 1.62 6.95
N LEU A 159 14.14 1.31 7.81
CA LEU A 159 13.35 2.36 8.47
C LEU A 159 14.25 3.33 9.27
N GLY A 160 15.35 2.84 9.85
CA GLY A 160 16.33 3.68 10.55
C GLY A 160 16.99 4.70 9.62
N ASP A 161 17.38 4.28 8.41
CA ASP A 161 17.94 5.16 7.38
C ASP A 161 16.92 6.23 6.96
N ALA A 162 15.68 5.80 6.70
CA ALA A 162 14.59 6.70 6.35
C ALA A 162 14.30 7.74 7.44
N ILE A 163 14.33 7.34 8.71
CA ILE A 163 14.14 8.25 9.85
C ILE A 163 15.30 9.25 9.92
N ASN A 164 16.54 8.80 9.74
CA ASN A 164 17.71 9.66 9.76
C ASN A 164 17.69 10.70 8.64
N ASP A 165 17.28 10.30 7.44
CA ASP A 165 17.15 11.21 6.31
C ASP A 165 16.00 12.21 6.53
N SER A 166 14.87 11.80 7.12
CA SER A 166 13.81 12.73 7.53
C SER A 166 14.28 13.73 8.58
N LYS A 167 15.11 13.32 9.55
CA LYS A 167 15.68 14.24 10.55
C LYS A 167 16.60 15.27 9.91
N LYS A 168 17.52 14.84 9.03
CA LYS A 168 18.43 15.74 8.30
C LYS A 168 17.66 16.71 7.40
N ALA A 169 16.62 16.23 6.72
CA ALA A 169 15.76 17.05 5.87
C ALA A 169 15.06 18.17 6.68
N LEU A 170 14.54 17.83 7.86
CA LEU A 170 13.93 18.81 8.77
C LEU A 170 14.96 19.82 9.30
N GLU A 171 16.12 19.36 9.75
CA GLU A 171 17.20 20.24 10.22
C GLU A 171 17.65 21.22 9.13
N SER A 172 17.86 20.74 7.90
CA SER A 172 18.19 21.58 6.76
C SER A 172 17.15 22.67 6.54
N ARG A 173 15.87 22.30 6.61
CA ARG A 173 14.75 23.24 6.44
C ARG A 173 14.66 24.27 7.58
N HIS A 174 14.94 23.85 8.82
CA HIS A 174 15.02 24.76 9.97
C HIS A 174 16.15 25.78 9.83
N ASN A 175 17.25 25.38 9.19
CA ASN A 175 18.39 26.25 8.89
C ASN A 175 18.20 27.10 7.62
N GLY A 176 16.98 27.13 7.05
CA GLY A 176 16.66 27.93 5.86
C GLY A 176 17.15 27.35 4.53
N ASN A 177 17.66 26.12 4.53
CA ASN A 177 18.14 25.44 3.33
C ASN A 177 17.05 24.57 2.69
N GLY A 178 17.29 24.14 1.45
CA GLY A 178 16.47 23.11 0.80
C GLY A 178 16.57 21.76 1.53
N ALA A 179 15.50 20.98 1.49
CA ALA A 179 15.49 19.60 1.98
C ALA A 179 15.62 18.63 0.80
N LYS A 180 16.52 17.64 0.92
CA LYS A 180 16.60 16.47 0.03
C LYS A 180 16.38 15.22 0.87
N GLY A 181 15.58 14.28 0.40
CA GLY A 181 15.17 13.14 1.21
C GLY A 181 14.03 13.48 2.18
N GLY A 182 13.82 12.61 3.16
CA GLY A 182 12.85 12.83 4.24
C GLY A 182 11.38 12.60 3.84
N TYR A 183 11.12 11.57 3.04
CA TYR A 183 9.79 11.27 2.50
C TYR A 183 8.88 10.49 3.46
N ILE A 184 9.34 10.21 4.68
CA ILE A 184 8.53 9.52 5.69
C ILE A 184 8.24 10.43 6.87
N LYS A 185 7.08 10.20 7.50
CA LYS A 185 6.81 10.70 8.84
C LYS A 185 7.76 10.04 9.82
N ILE A 186 8.34 10.82 10.74
CA ILE A 186 9.17 10.28 11.82
C ILE A 186 8.22 9.65 12.86
N PRO A 187 8.29 8.32 13.09
CA PRO A 187 7.48 7.69 14.11
C PRO A 187 7.97 8.08 15.49
N TYR A 188 7.04 8.32 16.41
CA TYR A 188 7.30 8.51 17.82
C TYR A 188 6.63 7.40 18.61
N VAL A 189 7.41 6.73 19.46
CA VAL A 189 6.91 5.69 20.36
C VAL A 189 6.67 6.33 21.71
N ILE A 190 5.44 6.24 22.19
CA ILE A 190 5.06 6.66 23.54
C ILE A 190 4.68 5.39 24.29
N ALA A 191 5.36 5.14 25.41
CA ALA A 191 5.11 4.00 26.26
C ALA A 191 4.96 4.48 27.71
N ARG A 192 4.14 3.77 28.48
CA ARG A 192 4.02 3.98 29.92
C ARG A 192 5.03 3.09 30.64
N SER A 193 5.74 3.66 31.60
CA SER A 193 6.73 2.93 32.42
C SER A 193 6.09 2.10 33.54
N ASP A 194 4.84 2.38 33.91
CA ASP A 194 4.15 1.91 35.11
C ASP A 194 3.03 0.87 34.84
N ASP A 195 3.04 0.22 33.67
CA ASP A 195 1.97 -0.65 33.13
C ASP A 195 1.54 -1.80 34.08
N TYR A 196 2.38 -2.19 35.03
CA TYR A 196 2.15 -3.29 35.98
C TYR A 196 1.51 -2.86 37.31
N THR A 197 1.42 -1.56 37.59
CA THR A 197 1.07 -1.04 38.93
C THR A 197 -0.42 -0.70 39.07
N TYR A 198 -1.13 -0.58 37.96
CA TYR A 198 -2.56 -0.28 37.96
C TYR A 198 -3.39 -1.54 38.17
N LYS A 199 -4.00 -1.67 39.35
CA LYS A 199 -5.11 -2.61 39.62
C LYS A 199 -6.46 -2.15 39.05
N GLY A 200 -6.50 -0.99 38.38
CA GLY A 200 -7.69 -0.39 37.76
C GLY A 200 -7.78 -0.65 36.25
N ASP A 201 -8.61 0.14 35.56
CA ASP A 201 -8.88 -0.01 34.14
C ASP A 201 -7.75 0.57 33.26
N LEU A 202 -6.65 -0.18 33.15
CA LEU A 202 -5.47 0.17 32.36
C LEU A 202 -5.80 0.48 30.89
N GLU A 203 -6.86 -0.13 30.36
CA GLU A 203 -7.31 0.08 28.99
C GLU A 203 -7.87 1.49 28.80
N LEU A 204 -8.74 1.94 29.72
CA LEU A 204 -9.26 3.31 29.72
C LEU A 204 -8.11 4.34 29.75
N VAL A 205 -7.12 4.13 30.63
CA VAL A 205 -5.96 5.03 30.73
C VAL A 205 -5.18 5.08 29.41
N LYS A 206 -4.92 3.93 28.77
CA LYS A 206 -4.23 3.85 27.47
C LYS A 206 -5.02 4.56 26.37
N LEU A 207 -6.34 4.39 26.34
CA LEU A 207 -7.23 5.07 25.40
C LEU A 207 -7.19 6.58 25.62
N GLU A 208 -7.32 7.05 26.86
CA GLU A 208 -7.26 8.49 27.17
C GLU A 208 -5.92 9.10 26.79
N ASP A 209 -4.79 8.45 27.09
CA ASP A 209 -3.46 8.94 26.75
C ASP A 209 -3.28 9.08 25.22
N GLY A 210 -3.66 8.04 24.47
CA GLY A 210 -3.59 8.06 23.00
C GLY A 210 -4.48 9.16 22.40
N ILE A 211 -5.71 9.29 22.89
CA ILE A 211 -6.66 10.29 22.40
C ILE A 211 -6.27 11.72 22.80
N ARG A 212 -5.66 11.94 23.97
CA ARG A 212 -5.08 13.26 24.32
C ARG A 212 -4.01 13.68 23.33
N ARG A 213 -3.11 12.78 22.94
CA ARG A 213 -2.09 13.05 21.91
C ARG A 213 -2.72 13.35 20.55
N HIS A 214 -3.75 12.62 20.16
CA HIS A 214 -4.51 12.90 18.95
C HIS A 214 -5.12 14.32 18.96
N ARG A 215 -5.77 14.72 20.07
CA ARG A 215 -6.35 16.08 20.21
C ARG A 215 -5.29 17.17 20.10
N GLU A 216 -4.13 16.98 20.72
CA GLU A 216 -3.01 17.93 20.62
C GLU A 216 -2.47 18.01 19.18
N LYS A 217 -2.22 16.86 18.53
CA LYS A 217 -1.79 16.80 17.13
C LYS A 217 -2.80 17.50 16.21
N LYS A 218 -4.09 17.29 16.43
CA LYS A 218 -5.17 17.95 15.68
C LYS A 218 -5.12 19.47 15.83
N ALA A 219 -5.02 19.99 17.07
CA ALA A 219 -4.93 21.42 17.32
C ALA A 219 -3.70 22.05 16.61
N LEU A 220 -2.54 21.40 16.69
CA LEU A 220 -1.32 21.86 16.02
C LEU A 220 -1.43 21.83 14.48
N ILE A 221 -2.05 20.79 13.92
CA ILE A 221 -2.30 20.72 12.47
C ILE A 221 -3.28 21.82 12.05
N GLU A 222 -4.35 22.06 12.80
CA GLU A 222 -5.31 23.12 12.52
C GLU A 222 -4.63 24.50 12.53
N GLU A 223 -3.80 24.79 13.53
CA GLU A 223 -3.04 26.02 13.63
C GLU A 223 -2.07 26.18 12.44
N TYR A 224 -1.28 25.14 12.15
CA TYR A 224 -0.33 25.15 11.04
C TYR A 224 -1.02 25.34 9.69
N CYS A 225 -2.11 24.63 9.42
CA CYS A 225 -2.87 24.77 8.18
C CYS A 225 -3.44 26.18 8.02
N LYS A 226 -4.00 26.77 9.09
CA LYS A 226 -4.51 28.14 9.08
C LYS A 226 -3.40 29.16 8.80
N ASN A 227 -2.29 29.07 9.51
CA ASN A 227 -1.16 30.01 9.37
C ASN A 227 -0.53 29.95 7.98
N ASN A 228 -0.57 28.80 7.32
CA ASN A 228 0.03 28.59 6.00
C ASN A 228 -0.99 28.58 4.85
N LYS A 229 -2.28 28.85 5.12
CA LYS A 229 -3.38 28.79 4.13
C LYS A 229 -3.44 27.45 3.38
N LEU A 230 -3.18 26.36 4.09
CA LEU A 230 -3.23 25.00 3.55
C LEU A 230 -4.59 24.37 3.89
N PRO A 231 -5.09 23.44 3.05
CA PRO A 231 -6.24 22.61 3.39
C PRO A 231 -6.01 21.88 4.73
N PHE A 232 -7.04 21.85 5.57
CA PHE A 232 -6.98 21.10 6.82
C PHE A 232 -6.92 19.60 6.55
N VAL A 233 -5.99 18.92 7.22
CA VAL A 233 -5.86 17.46 7.19
C VAL A 233 -6.32 16.93 8.54
N LEU A 234 -7.42 16.18 8.56
CA LEU A 234 -7.91 15.56 9.78
C LEU A 234 -6.98 14.40 10.16
N PRO A 235 -6.24 14.46 11.29
CA PRO A 235 -5.48 13.31 11.75
C PRO A 235 -6.42 12.17 12.15
N ILE A 236 -5.95 10.93 12.08
CA ILE A 236 -6.75 9.74 12.40
C ILE A 236 -6.02 8.91 13.45
N THR A 237 -6.72 8.50 14.49
CA THR A 237 -6.22 7.51 15.45
C THR A 237 -6.63 6.11 15.00
N LEU A 238 -5.65 5.21 14.86
CA LEU A 238 -5.90 3.80 14.64
C LEU A 238 -5.85 3.03 15.97
N LEU A 239 -6.91 2.32 16.32
CA LEU A 239 -6.99 1.46 17.50
C LEU A 239 -7.11 0.00 17.10
N THR A 240 -6.13 -0.81 17.48
CA THR A 240 -6.16 -2.25 17.27
C THR A 240 -6.71 -2.94 18.51
N THR A 241 -7.75 -3.75 18.34
CA THR A 241 -8.37 -4.52 19.43
C THR A 241 -8.22 -6.03 19.23
N LYS A 242 -8.38 -6.76 20.33
CA LYS A 242 -8.09 -8.21 20.42
C LYS A 242 -9.05 -9.06 19.58
N ASN A 243 -10.33 -8.72 19.58
CA ASN A 243 -11.39 -9.46 18.90
C ASN A 243 -12.60 -8.54 18.65
N ILE A 244 -13.60 -9.05 17.92
CA ILE A 244 -14.78 -8.29 17.51
C ILE A 244 -15.57 -7.75 18.70
N GLN A 245 -15.74 -8.55 19.76
CA GLN A 245 -16.47 -8.11 20.94
C GLN A 245 -15.75 -6.96 21.64
N HIS A 246 -14.45 -7.11 21.87
CA HIS A 246 -13.61 -6.07 22.43
C HIS A 246 -13.65 -4.78 21.58
N ALA A 247 -13.67 -4.91 20.25
CA ALA A 247 -13.82 -3.75 19.36
C ALA A 247 -15.15 -2.99 19.55
N LYS A 248 -16.25 -3.73 19.77
CA LYS A 248 -17.57 -3.15 20.06
C LYS A 248 -17.58 -2.48 21.44
N ASP A 249 -16.96 -3.11 22.43
CA ASP A 249 -16.87 -2.57 23.79
C ASP A 249 -16.05 -1.27 23.82
N VAL A 250 -14.89 -1.23 23.15
CA VAL A 250 -14.06 -0.02 23.00
C VAL A 250 -14.81 1.07 22.25
N LYS A 251 -15.56 0.74 21.19
CA LYS A 251 -16.40 1.72 20.48
C LYS A 251 -17.43 2.35 21.43
N ALA A 252 -18.14 1.51 22.19
CA ALA A 252 -19.17 1.97 23.13
C ALA A 252 -18.58 2.87 24.21
N LEU A 253 -17.40 2.52 24.73
CA LEU A 253 -16.67 3.34 25.69
C LEU A 253 -16.28 4.70 25.09
N ILE A 254 -15.66 4.71 23.91
CA ILE A 254 -15.18 5.94 23.25
C ILE A 254 -16.34 6.89 22.89
N GLU A 255 -17.51 6.34 22.55
CA GLU A 255 -18.70 7.12 22.22
C GLU A 255 -19.57 7.47 23.45
N SER A 256 -19.18 7.02 24.65
CA SER A 256 -19.91 7.32 25.88
C SER A 256 -19.69 8.77 26.34
N ASP A 257 -20.67 9.31 27.07
CA ASP A 257 -20.57 10.66 27.66
C ASP A 257 -19.44 10.75 28.70
N SER A 258 -19.06 9.62 29.32
CA SER A 258 -17.92 9.55 30.23
C SER A 258 -16.56 9.68 29.55
N PHE A 259 -16.48 9.50 28.23
CA PHE A 259 -15.23 9.58 27.49
C PHE A 259 -15.15 10.91 26.73
N PHE A 260 -14.35 11.85 27.26
CA PHE A 260 -14.22 13.22 26.75
C PHE A 260 -15.57 13.90 26.44
N ASP A 261 -16.51 13.83 27.39
CA ASP A 261 -17.83 14.47 27.32
C ASP A 261 -18.63 14.10 26.05
N GLY A 262 -18.46 12.88 25.55
CA GLY A 262 -19.16 12.37 24.37
C GLY A 262 -18.68 12.97 23.04
N TYR A 263 -17.53 13.67 23.00
CA TYR A 263 -17.03 14.35 21.79
C TYR A 263 -16.88 13.45 20.57
N TYR A 264 -16.57 12.17 20.80
CA TYR A 264 -16.31 11.17 19.76
C TYR A 264 -17.53 10.39 19.30
N LYS A 265 -18.71 10.68 19.85
CA LYS A 265 -19.98 10.15 19.36
C LYS A 265 -20.13 10.43 17.86
N ASP A 266 -20.43 9.38 17.09
CA ASP A 266 -20.57 9.41 15.63
C ASP A 266 -19.31 9.85 14.84
N LYS A 267 -18.12 9.81 15.48
CA LYS A 267 -16.80 10.08 14.88
C LYS A 267 -15.87 8.87 14.93
N THR A 268 -16.43 7.69 15.15
CA THR A 268 -15.68 6.43 15.16
C THR A 268 -16.09 5.55 13.97
N LEU A 269 -15.12 4.81 13.42
CA LEU A 269 -15.35 3.80 12.40
C LEU A 269 -14.87 2.45 12.91
N LEU A 270 -15.77 1.48 13.01
CA LEU A 270 -15.44 0.11 13.39
C LEU A 270 -15.26 -0.77 12.15
N VAL A 271 -14.08 -1.39 12.01
CA VAL A 271 -13.72 -2.27 10.90
C VAL A 271 -13.33 -3.66 11.41
N THR A 272 -14.17 -4.65 11.16
CA THR A 272 -13.95 -6.06 11.52
C THR A 272 -14.13 -6.97 10.30
N SER A 273 -13.91 -8.27 10.48
CA SER A 273 -14.22 -9.28 9.45
C SER A 273 -15.69 -9.30 9.04
N GLU A 274 -16.59 -8.81 9.90
CA GLU A 274 -18.04 -8.79 9.71
C GLU A 274 -18.56 -7.42 9.24
N SER A 275 -17.67 -6.47 8.96
CA SER A 275 -18.08 -5.12 8.55
C SER A 275 -18.87 -5.11 7.25
N GLU A 276 -19.92 -4.30 7.22
CA GLU A 276 -20.73 -4.05 6.05
C GLU A 276 -19.95 -3.30 4.96
N VAL A 277 -20.48 -3.37 3.73
CA VAL A 277 -19.92 -2.69 2.55
C VAL A 277 -19.77 -1.18 2.79
N ASP A 278 -20.69 -0.55 3.53
CA ASP A 278 -20.62 0.88 3.85
C ASP A 278 -19.41 1.23 4.73
N SER A 279 -19.14 0.47 5.78
CA SER A 279 -17.94 0.67 6.63
C SER A 279 -16.64 0.55 5.83
N ILE A 280 -16.61 -0.36 4.85
CA ILE A 280 -15.47 -0.53 3.95
C ILE A 280 -15.35 0.67 3.01
N HIS A 281 -16.46 1.19 2.48
CA HIS A 281 -16.43 2.41 1.67
C HIS A 281 -15.97 3.63 2.47
N GLN A 282 -16.43 3.80 3.71
CA GLN A 282 -15.95 4.87 4.59
C GLN A 282 -14.46 4.75 4.88
N LEU A 283 -13.97 3.53 5.12
CA LEU A 283 -12.55 3.24 5.31
C LEU A 283 -11.69 3.68 4.10
N LEU A 284 -12.21 3.49 2.88
CA LEU A 284 -11.54 3.89 1.64
C LEU A 284 -11.52 5.42 1.43
N ARG A 285 -12.41 6.15 2.11
CA ARG A 285 -12.59 7.61 1.99
C ARG A 285 -12.06 8.38 3.18
N LEU A 286 -11.33 7.74 4.09
CA LEU A 286 -10.77 8.38 5.29
C LEU A 286 -9.84 9.57 5.01
N GLU A 287 -9.20 9.60 3.85
CA GLU A 287 -8.33 10.71 3.45
C GLU A 287 -9.11 11.92 2.88
N GLU A 288 -10.40 11.76 2.61
CA GLU A 288 -11.22 12.86 2.09
C GLU A 288 -11.41 13.96 3.16
N PRO A 289 -11.46 15.24 2.76
CA PRO A 289 -11.57 16.34 3.71
C PRO A 289 -12.93 16.35 4.41
N TYR A 290 -12.98 16.98 5.58
CA TYR A 290 -14.24 17.29 6.27
C TYR A 290 -15.16 18.15 5.36
N PRO A 291 -16.48 17.93 5.32
CA PRO A 291 -17.27 17.01 6.16
C PRO A 291 -17.38 15.56 5.63
N VAL A 292 -16.66 15.22 4.57
CA VAL A 292 -16.84 13.91 3.91
C VAL A 292 -16.29 12.77 4.77
N ASN A 293 -15.06 12.93 5.28
CA ASN A 293 -14.63 12.13 6.42
C ASN A 293 -14.87 12.90 7.73
N LYS A 294 -15.68 12.31 8.60
CA LYS A 294 -15.91 12.76 9.99
C LYS A 294 -15.28 11.84 11.03
N ASN A 295 -14.77 10.68 10.61
CA ASN A 295 -14.22 9.68 11.50
C ASN A 295 -12.80 10.07 11.91
N GLU A 296 -12.62 10.26 13.21
CA GLU A 296 -11.32 10.59 13.82
C GLU A 296 -10.63 9.36 14.40
N ILE A 297 -11.41 8.32 14.74
CA ILE A 297 -10.92 7.11 15.38
C ILE A 297 -11.38 5.91 14.55
N VAL A 298 -10.43 5.10 14.09
CA VAL A 298 -10.70 3.83 13.39
C VAL A 298 -10.35 2.69 14.32
N ILE A 299 -11.34 1.91 14.71
CA ILE A 299 -11.20 0.75 15.59
C ILE A 299 -11.21 -0.49 14.71
N HIS A 300 -10.21 -1.35 14.80
CA HIS A 300 -10.14 -2.54 13.95
C HIS A 300 -9.62 -3.78 14.66
N VAL A 301 -10.03 -4.93 14.10
CA VAL A 301 -9.55 -6.26 14.49
C VAL A 301 -8.89 -6.89 13.28
N ASP A 302 -7.55 -6.93 13.25
CA ASP A 302 -6.75 -7.70 12.29
C ASP A 302 -7.02 -7.53 10.78
N LYS A 303 -7.91 -6.61 10.39
CA LYS A 303 -8.35 -6.35 9.00
C LYS A 303 -7.42 -5.44 8.21
N LEU A 304 -6.68 -4.56 8.89
CA LEU A 304 -5.83 -3.55 8.25
C LEU A 304 -4.39 -4.03 8.01
N LYS A 305 -4.16 -5.35 8.06
CA LYS A 305 -2.82 -5.95 7.93
C LYS A 305 -2.26 -5.89 6.51
N GLU A 306 -3.10 -5.84 5.47
CA GLU A 306 -2.65 -6.00 4.09
C GLU A 306 -3.11 -4.86 3.19
N GLY A 307 -2.17 -4.14 2.61
CA GLY A 307 -2.43 -3.17 1.55
C GLY A 307 -3.37 -2.04 1.95
N TRP A 308 -3.57 -1.74 3.23
CA TRP A 308 -4.24 -0.53 3.69
C TRP A 308 -3.19 0.47 4.16
N ASP A 309 -3.17 1.65 3.53
CA ASP A 309 -2.26 2.74 3.85
C ASP A 309 -3.10 4.01 3.85
N VAL A 310 -3.05 4.74 4.96
CA VAL A 310 -3.74 6.01 5.14
C VAL A 310 -2.72 7.01 5.64
N LYS A 311 -2.50 8.04 4.83
CA LYS A 311 -1.53 9.09 5.07
C LYS A 311 -1.88 9.96 6.26
N ASN A 312 -3.13 9.92 6.74
CA ASN A 312 -3.61 10.81 7.80
C ASN A 312 -3.46 10.24 9.22
N VAL A 313 -2.99 9.00 9.37
CA VAL A 313 -2.67 8.43 10.69
C VAL A 313 -1.55 9.22 11.40
#